data_AF-A0A2V6T6W9-F1
#
_entry.id   AF-A0A2V6T6W9-F1
#
_cell.length_a   1.000
_cell.length_b   1.000
_cell.length_c   1.000
_cell.angle_alpha   90.00
_cell.angle_beta   90.00
_cell.angle_gamma   90.00
#
_symmetry.space_group_name_H-M   'P 1'
#
loop_
_entity.id
_entity.type
_entity.pdbx_description
1 polymer ?
#
loop_
_entity_poly.entity_id
_entity_poly.type
_entity_poly.pdbx_seq_one_letter_code
_entity_poly.pdbx_strand_id
1 'polypeptide(L)'
;MNSDAFVNRELSWLEFNRRVLEEAQDPSVPLLERVKFLAIFSSNLDEFFMVRVAALKRRIHAGDHTPGPDGLTPAETTRAVAARVRELVDAQHPPRRSATSKSTSSRSTSAARCCPC
;
A
#
# COMPACT_ATOMS: atom_id res chain seq x y z
N MET A 1 -13.46 5.84 29.28
CA MET A 1 -12.76 4.65 28.72
C MET A 1 -11.66 5.16 27.83
N ASN A 2 -10.41 4.72 28.04
CA ASN A 2 -9.24 5.26 27.34
C ASN A 2 -9.20 4.70 25.90
N SER A 3 -9.62 5.50 24.93
CA SER A 3 -9.73 5.09 23.52
C SER A 3 -8.36 4.83 22.89
N ASP A 4 -7.29 5.42 23.46
CA ASP A 4 -5.90 5.24 23.00
C ASP A 4 -5.36 3.80 23.15
N ALA A 5 -6.05 2.93 23.90
CA ALA A 5 -5.64 1.55 24.09
C ALA A 5 -6.22 0.58 23.03
N PHE A 6 -7.18 1.01 22.21
CA PHE A 6 -7.87 0.15 21.27
C PHE A 6 -7.51 0.50 19.83
N VAL A 7 -6.94 -0.46 19.11
CA VAL A 7 -6.68 -0.33 17.67
C VAL A 7 -7.95 -0.70 16.91
N ASN A 8 -8.33 0.12 15.93
CA ASN A 8 -9.45 -0.19 15.05
C ASN A 8 -9.24 -1.56 14.39
N ARG A 9 -10.26 -2.41 14.48
CA ARG A 9 -10.20 -3.79 13.98
C ARG A 9 -9.99 -3.86 12.47
N GLU A 10 -10.61 -2.94 11.73
CA GLU A 10 -10.62 -2.99 10.28
C GLU A 10 -9.30 -2.46 9.71
N LEU A 11 -8.72 -1.46 10.37
CA LEU A 11 -7.34 -1.02 10.09
C LEU A 11 -6.32 -2.10 10.46
N SER A 12 -6.49 -2.77 11.60
CA SER A 12 -5.63 -3.89 12.00
C SER A 12 -5.64 -5.02 10.95
N TRP A 13 -6.80 -5.30 10.38
CA TRP A 13 -6.94 -6.28 9.31
C TRP A 13 -6.19 -5.85 8.03
N LEU A 14 -6.27 -4.57 7.66
CA LEU A 14 -5.51 -4.04 6.52
C LEU A 14 -3.99 -4.10 6.75
N GLU A 15 -3.51 -3.88 7.98
CA GLU A 15 -2.10 -4.04 8.31
C GLU A 15 -1.62 -5.49 8.24
N PHE A 16 -2.49 -6.46 8.52
CA PHE A 16 -2.19 -7.85 8.23
C PHE A 16 -2.07 -8.08 6.72
N ASN A 17 -3.02 -7.60 5.91
CA ASN A 17 -2.98 -7.79 4.46
C ASN A 17 -1.79 -7.07 3.82
N ARG A 18 -1.34 -5.95 4.41
CA ARG A 18 -0.11 -5.26 4.02
C ARG A 18 1.12 -6.16 4.10
N ARG A 19 1.23 -7.02 5.11
CA ARG A 19 2.36 -7.97 5.23
C ARG A 19 2.37 -9.00 4.10
N VAL A 20 1.19 -9.43 3.65
CA VAL A 20 1.06 -10.30 2.46
C VAL A 20 1.57 -9.58 1.21
N LEU A 21 1.29 -8.28 1.08
CA LEU A 21 1.82 -7.47 -0.01
C LEU A 21 3.35 -7.29 0.09
N GLU A 22 3.92 -7.17 1.30
CA GLU A 22 5.38 -7.12 1.49
C GLU A 22 6.06 -8.39 0.97
N GLU A 23 5.52 -9.57 1.23
CA GLU A 23 6.02 -10.85 0.68
C GLU A 23 5.94 -10.89 -0.86
N ALA A 24 4.91 -10.28 -1.45
CA ALA A 24 4.81 -10.15 -2.91
C ALA A 24 5.86 -9.19 -3.50
N GLN A 25 6.37 -8.25 -2.72
CA GLN A 25 7.32 -7.23 -3.14
C GLN A 25 8.78 -7.60 -2.87
N ASP A 26 9.05 -8.54 -1.97
CA ASP A 26 10.41 -8.95 -1.62
C ASP A 26 11.12 -9.67 -2.78
N PRO A 27 12.25 -9.13 -3.31
CA PRO A 27 13.02 -9.79 -4.36
C PRO A 27 13.72 -11.08 -3.90
N SER A 28 13.81 -11.34 -2.59
CA SER A 28 14.35 -12.60 -2.04
C SER A 28 13.39 -13.78 -2.25
N VAL A 29 12.09 -13.50 -2.42
CA VAL A 29 11.05 -14.51 -2.66
C VAL A 29 11.04 -14.90 -4.14
N PRO A 30 10.99 -16.20 -4.49
CA PRO A 30 10.94 -16.65 -5.88
C PRO A 30 9.77 -16.01 -6.64
N LEU A 31 10.01 -15.66 -7.92
CA LEU A 31 9.06 -14.88 -8.72
C LEU A 31 7.64 -15.47 -8.75
N LEU A 32 7.51 -16.79 -8.84
CA LEU A 32 6.20 -17.45 -8.85
C LEU A 32 5.48 -17.33 -7.49
N GLU A 33 6.21 -17.42 -6.38
CA GLU A 33 5.64 -17.25 -5.05
C GLU A 33 5.19 -15.80 -4.83
N ARG A 34 5.93 -14.82 -5.35
CA ARG A 34 5.51 -13.42 -5.33
C ARG A 34 4.19 -13.18 -6.05
N VAL A 35 4.00 -13.81 -7.22
CA VAL A 35 2.72 -13.75 -7.96
C VAL A 35 1.59 -14.40 -7.16
N LYS A 36 1.86 -15.50 -6.46
CA LYS A 36 0.86 -16.12 -5.56
C LYS A 36 0.49 -15.19 -4.41
N PHE A 37 1.47 -14.59 -3.72
CA PHE A 37 1.21 -13.61 -2.66
C PHE A 37 0.40 -12.41 -3.17
N LEU A 38 0.67 -11.94 -4.39
CA LEU A 38 -0.11 -10.88 -5.02
C LEU A 38 -1.58 -11.28 -5.25
N ALA A 39 -1.81 -12.50 -5.75
CA ALA A 39 -3.16 -13.03 -5.94
C ALA A 39 -3.90 -13.21 -4.60
N ILE A 40 -3.20 -13.69 -3.57
CA ILE A 40 -3.73 -13.83 -2.20
C ILE A 40 -4.11 -12.45 -1.64
N PHE A 41 -3.21 -11.47 -1.75
CA PHE A 41 -3.47 -10.08 -1.32
C PHE A 41 -4.75 -9.52 -1.94
N SER A 42 -4.92 -9.66 -3.26
CA SER A 42 -6.11 -9.18 -3.98
C SER A 42 -7.37 -9.93 -3.57
N SER A 43 -7.31 -11.26 -3.45
CA SER A 43 -8.46 -12.08 -3.04
C SER A 43 -8.93 -11.75 -1.62
N ASN A 44 -7.98 -11.56 -0.69
CA ASN A 44 -8.27 -11.13 0.67
C ASN A 44 -8.94 -9.75 0.68
N LEU A 45 -8.43 -8.82 -0.13
CA LEU A 45 -8.97 -7.46 -0.20
C LEU A 45 -10.42 -7.47 -0.70
N ASP A 46 -10.73 -8.30 -1.70
CA ASP A 46 -12.11 -8.48 -2.19
C ASP A 46 -13.04 -9.02 -1.09
N GLU A 47 -12.61 -10.02 -0.34
CA GLU A 47 -13.36 -10.55 0.81
C GLU A 47 -13.61 -9.48 1.87
N PHE A 48 -12.59 -8.67 2.18
CA PHE A 48 -12.73 -7.55 3.11
C PHE A 48 -13.78 -6.54 2.66
N PHE A 49 -13.85 -6.21 1.37
CA PHE A 49 -14.90 -5.33 0.84
C PHE A 49 -16.30 -5.95 0.96
N MET A 50 -16.44 -7.21 0.57
CA MET A 50 -17.73 -7.91 0.62
C MET A 50 -18.28 -8.05 2.03
N VAL A 51 -17.41 -8.28 3.03
CA VAL A 51 -17.83 -8.55 4.41
C VAL A 51 -17.78 -7.29 5.27
N ARG A 52 -16.59 -6.69 5.42
CA ARG A 52 -16.33 -5.63 6.41
C ARG A 52 -16.87 -4.28 5.94
N VAL A 53 -16.56 -3.88 4.71
CA VAL A 53 -17.04 -2.60 4.18
C VAL A 53 -18.56 -2.61 3.98
N ALA A 54 -19.14 -3.74 3.56
CA ALA A 54 -20.59 -3.90 3.51
C ALA A 54 -21.25 -3.75 4.90
N ALA A 55 -20.65 -4.31 5.96
CA ALA A 55 -21.15 -4.15 7.32
C ALA A 55 -21.10 -2.70 7.80
N LEU A 56 -19.98 -1.99 7.54
CA LEU A 56 -19.86 -0.56 7.86
C LEU A 56 -20.91 0.28 7.10
N LYS A 57 -21.10 0.01 5.81
CA LYS A 57 -22.13 0.68 4.99
C LYS A 57 -23.54 0.46 5.54
N ARG A 58 -23.87 -0.75 5.99
CA ARG A 58 -25.18 -1.03 6.62
C ARG A 58 -25.39 -0.22 7.90
N ARG A 59 -24.37 -0.11 8.75
CA ARG A 59 -24.41 0.71 9.97
C ARG A 59 -24.64 2.19 9.63
N ILE A 60 -23.89 2.72 8.66
CA ILE A 60 -24.06 4.10 8.20
C ILE A 60 -25.46 4.33 7.65
N HIS A 61 -25.99 3.42 6.83
CA HIS A 61 -27.33 3.54 6.26
C HIS A 61 -28.44 3.49 7.32
N ALA A 62 -28.21 2.77 8.41
CA ALA A 62 -29.09 2.76 9.59
C ALA A 62 -28.97 4.03 10.46
N GLY A 63 -28.12 5.00 10.08
CA GLY A 63 -27.88 6.22 10.87
C GLY A 63 -27.05 5.98 12.14
N ASP A 64 -26.27 4.90 12.19
CA ASP A 64 -25.42 4.60 13.35
C ASP A 64 -24.22 5.55 13.40
N HIS A 65 -24.20 6.39 14.43
CA HIS A 65 -23.09 7.28 14.77
C HIS A 65 -22.36 6.87 16.05
N THR A 66 -22.64 5.67 16.57
CA THR A 66 -22.03 5.18 17.80
C THR A 66 -20.55 4.88 17.56
N PRO A 67 -19.63 5.56 18.25
CA PRO A 67 -18.21 5.27 18.13
C PRO A 67 -17.88 3.86 18.59
N GLY A 68 -16.91 3.23 17.93
CA GLY A 68 -16.32 1.98 18.38
C GLY A 68 -15.45 2.16 19.63
N PRO A 69 -14.88 1.06 20.17
CA PRO A 69 -13.93 1.10 21.29
C PRO A 69 -12.68 1.97 21.04
N ASP A 70 -12.34 2.13 19.76
CA ASP A 70 -11.27 2.97 19.22
C ASP A 70 -11.67 4.45 19.06
N GLY A 71 -12.90 4.81 19.40
CA GLY A 71 -13.41 6.18 19.35
C GLY A 71 -13.84 6.67 17.95
N LEU A 72 -13.75 5.84 16.92
CA LEU A 72 -14.18 6.19 15.56
C LEU A 72 -15.64 5.82 15.30
N THR A 73 -16.39 6.73 14.68
CA THR A 73 -17.71 6.43 14.12
C THR A 73 -17.61 5.55 12.87
N PRO A 74 -18.67 4.84 12.45
CA PRO A 74 -18.65 4.02 11.23
C PRO A 74 -18.24 4.80 9.97
N ALA A 75 -18.65 6.07 9.89
CA ALA A 75 -18.28 6.96 8.79
C ALA A 75 -16.78 7.31 8.82
N GLU A 76 -16.22 7.58 10.00
CA GLU A 76 -14.78 7.84 10.17
C GLU A 76 -13.94 6.60 9.89
N THR A 77 -14.34 5.44 10.41
CA THR A 77 -13.69 4.16 10.09
C THR A 77 -13.69 3.90 8.58
N THR A 78 -14.83 4.14 7.90
CA THR A 78 -14.92 3.96 6.44
C THR A 78 -13.97 4.90 5.69
N ARG A 79 -13.83 6.16 6.13
CA ARG A 79 -12.86 7.11 5.55
C ARG A 79 -11.41 6.66 5.76
N ALA A 80 -11.08 6.23 6.97
CA ALA A 80 -9.74 5.73 7.31
C ALA A 80 -9.39 4.47 6.51
N VAL A 81 -10.32 3.52 6.41
CA VAL A 81 -10.20 2.32 5.56
C VAL A 81 -9.98 2.70 4.10
N ALA A 82 -10.75 3.65 3.56
CA ALA A 82 -10.60 4.07 2.16
C ALA A 82 -9.27 4.78 1.88
N ALA A 83 -8.75 5.56 2.83
CA ALA A 83 -7.39 6.12 2.72
C ALA A 83 -6.35 5.00 2.69
N ARG A 84 -6.43 4.06 3.65
CA ARG A 84 -5.45 2.99 3.76
C ARG A 84 -5.46 2.02 2.58
N VAL A 85 -6.63 1.65 2.07
CA VAL A 85 -6.73 0.78 0.88
C VAL A 85 -6.09 1.44 -0.34
N ARG A 86 -6.28 2.76 -0.54
CA ARG A 86 -5.63 3.47 -1.66
C ARG A 86 -4.11 3.36 -1.59
N GLU A 87 -3.53 3.58 -0.41
CA GLU A 87 -2.09 3.43 -0.20
C GLU A 87 -1.59 2.02 -0.53
N LEU A 88 -2.34 0.98 -0.14
CA LEU A 88 -1.97 -0.42 -0.44
C LEU A 88 -2.09 -0.75 -1.93
N VAL A 89 -3.12 -0.26 -2.61
CA VAL A 89 -3.32 -0.47 -4.05
C VAL A 89 -2.28 0.30 -4.88
N ASP A 90 -1.90 1.50 -4.45
CA ASP A 90 -0.81 2.27 -5.06
C ASP A 90 0.53 1.55 -4.86
N ALA A 91 0.77 0.98 -3.67
CA ALA A 91 1.95 0.17 -3.40
C ALA A 91 1.99 -1.13 -4.24
N GLN A 92 0.83 -1.70 -4.57
CA GLN A 92 0.72 -2.87 -5.47
C GLN A 92 1.12 -2.54 -6.91
N HIS A 93 0.87 -1.31 -7.36
CA HIS A 93 1.14 -0.86 -8.72
C HIS A 93 2.15 0.29 -8.71
N PRO A 94 3.40 0.06 -8.27
CA PRO A 94 4.38 1.13 -8.20
C PRO A 94 4.57 1.72 -9.60
N PRO A 95 4.60 3.05 -9.75
CA PRO A 95 4.76 3.69 -11.04
C PRO A 95 6.02 3.13 -11.72
N ARG A 96 5.84 2.59 -12.94
CA ARG A 96 6.94 2.03 -13.73
C ARG A 96 7.96 3.14 -13.92
N ARG A 97 9.08 3.10 -13.20
CA ARG A 97 10.20 4.02 -13.41
C ARG A 97 10.64 3.82 -14.85
N SER A 98 10.31 4.76 -15.74
CA SER A 98 10.87 4.76 -17.08
C SER A 98 12.37 4.90 -16.91
N ALA A 99 13.10 3.84 -17.20
CA ALA A 99 14.55 3.85 -17.25
C ALA A 99 14.98 4.72 -18.46
N THR A 100 14.84 6.04 -18.37
CA THR A 100 15.64 6.95 -19.16
C THR A 100 17.02 6.93 -18.54
N SER A 101 17.81 5.92 -18.93
CA SER A 101 19.25 5.96 -18.89
C SER A 101 19.69 7.24 -19.59
N LYS A 102 20.02 8.28 -18.81
CA LYS A 102 20.93 9.29 -19.31
C LYS A 102 22.32 8.64 -19.32
N SER A 103 22.57 7.90 -20.39
CA SER A 103 23.91 7.67 -20.91
C SER A 103 24.46 9.02 -21.35
N THR A 104 24.99 9.80 -20.41
CA THR A 104 25.96 10.84 -20.74
C THR A 104 27.32 10.16 -20.75
N SER A 105 27.63 9.55 -21.89
CA SER A 105 28.98 9.24 -22.32
C SER A 105 29.81 10.52 -22.23
N SER A 106 30.65 10.66 -21.19
CA SER A 106 31.76 11.62 -21.22
C SER A 106 32.82 11.03 -22.15
N ARG A 107 32.67 11.32 -23.43
CA ARG A 107 33.68 11.03 -24.43
C ARG A 107 34.88 11.93 -24.15
N SER A 108 35.99 11.28 -23.80
CA SER A 108 37.37 11.76 -23.88
C SER A 108 37.57 12.81 -24.99
N THR A 109 37.97 14.02 -24.62
CA THR A 109 38.82 14.86 -25.45
C THR A 109 40.20 14.89 -24.83
N SER A 110 41.05 14.01 -25.36
CA SER A 110 42.50 14.10 -25.31
C SER A 110 42.95 15.49 -25.80
N ALA A 111 43.37 16.34 -24.88
CA ALA A 111 44.10 17.56 -25.21
C ALA A 111 45.56 17.17 -25.46
N ALA A 112 45.90 17.10 -26.75
CA ALA A 112 47.26 16.98 -27.22
C ALA A 112 48.09 18.18 -26.73
N ARG A 113 49.25 17.86 -26.14
CA ARG A 113 50.57 18.48 -26.32
C ARG A 113 50.56 19.97 -26.74
N CYS A 114 51.10 20.83 -25.87
CA CYS A 114 52.08 21.87 -26.24
C CYS A 114 52.59 22.62 -24.99
N CYS A 115 53.76 22.20 -24.48
CA CYS A 115 54.90 23.09 -24.16
C CYS A 115 55.96 22.81 -25.26
N PRO A 116 57.01 23.63 -25.52
CA PRO A 116 57.56 24.81 -24.83
C PRO A 116 57.59 26.07 -25.77
N CYS A 117 57.91 27.30 -25.38
CA CYS A 117 59.03 27.88 -24.62
C CYS A 117 58.60 29.19 -23.96
#